data_AF-A0A7X9JES2-F1
#
_entry.id   AF-A0A7X9JES2-F1
#
_cell.length_a   1.000
_cell.length_b   1.000
_cell.length_c   1.000
_cell.angle_alpha   90.00
_cell.angle_beta   90.00
_cell.angle_gamma   90.00
#
_symmetry.space_group_name_H-M   'P 1'
#
loop_
_entity.id
_entity.type
_entity.pdbx_description
1 polymer ?
#
loop_
_entity_poly.entity_id
_entity_poly.type
_entity_poly.pdbx_seq_one_letter_code
_entity_poly.pdbx_strand_id
1 'polypeptide(L)'
;RCDCGDQLHRAMNMVEKEGKGIIVYMRQEGRGIGLVNKIKAYALQEQGKDTVEANIELGFKPDLRDYGIGAQILADLGVRKMRLLTNNPKKIVGLEGYGIEVVKRVPIEIDPNENNIHYMKTKKKKMGHLLKI
;
A
#
# COMPACT_ATOMS: atom_id res chain seq x y z
N ARG A 1 -13.92 3.88 -4.33
CA ARG A 1 -13.70 2.52 -3.81
C ARG A 1 -12.33 2.31 -3.15
N CYS A 2 -11.24 2.96 -3.59
CA CYS A 2 -10.00 3.03 -2.81
C CYS A 2 -9.41 4.45 -2.80
N ASP A 3 -8.41 4.64 -1.96
CA ASP A 3 -7.61 5.85 -1.72
C ASP A 3 -6.30 5.87 -2.55
N CYS A 4 -6.15 4.94 -3.50
CA CYS A 4 -4.85 4.67 -4.12
C CYS A 4 -4.36 5.82 -5.03
N GLY A 5 -5.28 6.43 -5.80
CA GLY A 5 -4.95 7.57 -6.66
C GLY A 5 -4.60 8.81 -5.84
N ASP A 6 -5.43 9.12 -4.84
CA ASP A 6 -5.20 10.24 -3.93
C ASP A 6 -3.88 10.08 -3.14
N GLN A 7 -3.53 8.86 -2.72
CA GLN A 7 -2.22 8.57 -2.10
C GLN A 7 -1.06 8.82 -3.05
N LEU A 8 -1.19 8.50 -4.34
CA LEU A 8 -0.13 8.76 -5.32
C LEU A 8 0.08 10.27 -5.51
N HIS A 9 -1.00 11.02 -5.75
CA HIS A 9 -0.92 12.48 -5.90
C HIS A 9 -0.38 13.16 -4.64
N ARG A 10 -0.82 12.71 -3.45
CA ARG A 10 -0.29 13.22 -2.18
C ARG A 10 1.20 12.90 -2.02
N ALA A 11 1.65 11.71 -2.40
CA ALA A 11 3.07 11.36 -2.36
C ALA A 11 3.89 12.24 -3.31
N MET A 12 3.41 12.46 -4.53
CA MET A 12 4.04 13.37 -5.51
C MET A 12 4.19 14.78 -4.96
N ASN A 13 3.12 15.36 -4.42
CA ASN A 13 3.16 16.70 -3.83
C ASN A 13 4.11 16.78 -2.62
N MET A 14 4.17 15.74 -1.78
CA MET A 14 5.09 15.70 -0.63
C MET A 14 6.55 15.60 -1.06
N VAL A 15 6.84 14.81 -2.09
CA VAL A 15 8.19 14.68 -2.67
C VAL A 15 8.62 15.99 -3.33
N GLU A 16 7.74 16.61 -4.11
CA GLU A 16 7.97 17.91 -4.74
C GLU A 16 8.27 18.99 -3.69
N LYS A 17 7.44 19.08 -2.64
CA LYS A 17 7.62 20.06 -1.56
C LYS A 17 8.94 19.88 -0.79
N GLU A 18 9.41 18.64 -0.63
CA GLU A 18 10.72 18.36 0.00
C GLU A 18 11.89 18.65 -0.96
N GLY A 19 11.64 18.77 -2.27
CA GLY A 19 12.64 19.02 -3.31
C GLY A 19 13.54 17.82 -3.63
N LYS A 20 13.39 16.71 -2.90
CA LYS A 20 14.15 15.46 -3.07
C LYS A 20 13.33 14.27 -2.59
N GLY A 21 13.16 13.28 -3.45
CA GLY A 21 12.51 12.03 -3.09
C GLY A 21 12.40 11.07 -4.27
N ILE A 22 11.92 9.86 -3.98
CA ILE A 22 11.75 8.79 -4.97
C ILE A 22 10.34 8.23 -4.80
N ILE A 23 9.65 8.01 -5.92
CA ILE A 23 8.41 7.24 -5.97
C ILE A 23 8.67 5.97 -6.76
N VAL A 24 8.63 4.83 -6.09
CA VAL A 24 8.74 3.52 -6.74
C VAL A 24 7.34 3.04 -7.13
N TYR A 25 7.04 3.04 -8.42
CA TYR A 25 5.75 2.61 -8.94
C TYR A 25 5.74 1.10 -9.23
N MET A 26 5.30 0.32 -8.26
CA MET A 26 5.27 -1.15 -8.34
C MET A 26 4.03 -1.64 -9.12
N ARG A 27 4.25 -2.32 -10.25
CA ARG A 27 3.18 -2.88 -11.10
C ARG A 27 2.58 -4.19 -10.54
N GLN A 28 2.19 -4.18 -9.26
CA GLN A 28 1.60 -5.33 -8.55
C GLN A 28 0.12 -5.08 -8.22
N GLU A 29 -0.70 -4.99 -9.28
CA GLU A 29 -2.12 -4.66 -9.18
C GLU A 29 -2.90 -5.65 -8.31
N GLY A 30 -3.91 -5.15 -7.58
CA GLY A 30 -4.81 -5.98 -6.78
C GLY A 30 -4.14 -6.68 -5.58
N ARG A 31 -2.96 -6.23 -5.13
CA ARG A 31 -2.11 -6.97 -4.18
C ARG A 31 -1.50 -8.25 -4.77
N GLY A 32 -1.18 -8.21 -6.06
CA GLY A 32 -0.53 -9.32 -6.77
C GLY A 32 -1.52 -10.27 -7.46
N ILE A 33 -2.83 -10.13 -7.26
CA ILE A 33 -3.84 -10.97 -7.93
C ILE A 33 -4.17 -10.49 -9.36
N GLY A 34 -3.69 -9.30 -9.75
CA GLY A 34 -3.96 -8.70 -11.05
C GLY A 34 -5.32 -7.98 -11.15
N LEU A 35 -5.51 -7.25 -12.25
CA LEU A 35 -6.67 -6.38 -12.44
C LEU A 35 -7.99 -7.16 -12.57
N VAL A 36 -7.99 -8.24 -13.34
CA VAL A 36 -9.20 -9.06 -13.57
C VAL A 36 -9.74 -9.60 -12.24
N ASN A 37 -8.87 -10.15 -11.39
CA ASN A 37 -9.29 -10.69 -10.10
C ASN A 37 -9.65 -9.59 -9.10
N LYS A 38 -9.05 -8.40 -9.19
CA LYS A 38 -9.49 -7.23 -8.41
C LYS A 38 -10.92 -6.83 -8.76
N ILE A 39 -11.30 -6.87 -10.04
CA ILE A 39 -12.68 -6.59 -10.47
C ILE A 39 -13.64 -7.66 -9.93
N LYS A 40 -13.27 -8.95 -10.01
CA LYS A 40 -14.05 -10.04 -9.39
C LYS A 40 -14.20 -9.85 -7.87
N ALA A 41 -13.13 -9.47 -7.17
CA ALA A 41 -13.15 -9.21 -5.74
C ALA A 41 -14.06 -8.03 -5.38
N TYR A 42 -14.18 -7.03 -6.26
CA TYR A 42 -15.14 -5.94 -6.08
C TYR A 42 -16.60 -6.39 -6.23
N ALA A 43 -16.89 -7.30 -7.17
CA ALA A 43 -18.23 -7.87 -7.29
C ALA A 43 -18.63 -8.66 -6.03
N LEU A 44 -17.69 -9.40 -5.43
CA LEU A 44 -17.92 -10.08 -4.14
C LEU A 44 -18.09 -9.09 -2.98
N GLN A 45 -17.40 -7.96 -3.00
CA GLN A 45 -17.56 -6.91 -1.99
C GLN A 45 -18.94 -6.21 -2.08
N GLU A 46 -19.49 -6.06 -3.28
CA GLU A 46 -20.87 -5.57 -3.45
C GLU A 46 -21.91 -6.52 -2.85
N GLN A 47 -21.58 -7.81 -2.74
CA GLN A 47 -22.40 -8.81 -2.08
C GLN A 47 -22.18 -8.87 -0.55
N GLY A 48 -21.43 -7.90 0.01
CA GLY A 48 -21.24 -7.73 1.45
C GLY A 48 -19.97 -8.35 2.03
N LYS A 49 -19.12 -8.99 1.21
CA LYS A 49 -17.83 -9.53 1.67
C LYS A 49 -16.82 -8.41 1.85
N ASP A 50 -15.89 -8.57 2.79
CA ASP A 50 -14.76 -7.65 2.86
C ASP A 50 -13.62 -8.03 1.90
N THR A 51 -12.59 -7.19 1.83
CA THR A 51 -11.46 -7.42 0.90
C THR A 51 -10.65 -8.68 1.20
N VAL A 52 -10.59 -9.13 2.45
CA VAL A 52 -9.88 -10.36 2.85
C VAL A 52 -10.71 -11.58 2.46
N GLU A 53 -12.00 -11.55 2.78
CA GLU A 53 -12.96 -12.62 2.47
C GLU A 53 -13.09 -12.83 0.96
N ALA A 54 -13.24 -11.75 0.20
CA ALA A 54 -13.31 -11.79 -1.27
C ALA A 54 -12.04 -12.41 -1.89
N ASN A 55 -10.85 -12.11 -1.35
CA ASN A 55 -9.60 -12.69 -1.85
C ASN A 55 -9.51 -14.19 -1.53
N ILE A 56 -9.88 -14.60 -0.32
CA ILE A 56 -9.86 -16.01 0.11
C ILE A 56 -10.80 -16.84 -0.75
N GLU A 57 -12.01 -16.34 -1.02
CA GLU A 57 -12.98 -17.03 -1.87
C GLU A 57 -12.51 -17.17 -3.31
N LEU A 58 -11.78 -16.19 -3.83
CA LEU A 58 -11.15 -16.28 -5.14
C LEU A 58 -9.90 -17.18 -5.16
N GLY A 59 -9.55 -17.82 -4.03
CA GLY A 59 -8.41 -18.73 -3.91
C GLY A 59 -7.07 -18.04 -3.70
N PHE A 60 -7.06 -16.75 -3.33
CA PHE A 60 -5.83 -15.97 -3.13
C PHE A 60 -5.52 -15.72 -1.66
N LYS A 61 -4.22 -15.57 -1.36
CA LYS A 61 -3.80 -15.01 -0.06
C LYS A 61 -4.24 -13.54 0.05
N PRO A 62 -4.41 -13.00 1.27
CA PRO A 62 -4.85 -11.61 1.47
C PRO A 62 -3.93 -10.55 0.85
N ASP A 63 -2.64 -10.87 0.71
CA ASP A 63 -1.60 -10.05 0.09
C ASP A 63 -0.51 -10.97 -0.52
N LEU A 64 -0.26 -10.85 -1.82
CA LEU A 64 0.77 -11.61 -2.55
C LEU A 64 1.92 -10.72 -3.04
N ARG A 65 1.98 -9.47 -2.57
CA ARG A 65 2.99 -8.52 -3.04
C ARG A 65 4.39 -8.87 -2.55
N ASP A 66 5.36 -8.66 -3.44
CA ASP A 66 6.78 -8.74 -3.13
C ASP A 66 7.37 -7.32 -3.06
N TYR A 67 7.70 -6.89 -1.84
CA TYR A 67 8.33 -5.59 -1.60
C TYR A 67 9.85 -5.63 -1.77
N GLY A 68 10.47 -6.80 -1.88
CA GLY A 68 11.91 -6.98 -2.09
C GLY A 68 12.38 -6.38 -3.41
N ILE A 69 11.54 -6.41 -4.45
CA ILE A 69 11.83 -5.72 -5.73
C ILE A 69 11.94 -4.21 -5.51
N GLY A 70 11.04 -3.61 -4.73
CA GLY A 70 11.07 -2.18 -4.43
C GLY A 70 12.31 -1.79 -3.61
N ALA A 71 12.71 -2.66 -2.67
CA ALA A 71 13.94 -2.48 -1.90
C ALA A 71 15.19 -2.53 -2.77
N GLN A 72 15.27 -3.48 -3.72
CA GLN A 72 16.40 -3.58 -4.66
C GLN A 72 16.51 -2.35 -5.55
N ILE A 73 15.40 -1.84 -6.08
CA ILE A 73 15.38 -0.59 -6.87
C ILE A 73 15.94 0.57 -6.05
N LEU A 74 15.50 0.72 -4.79
CA LEU A 74 15.99 1.79 -3.91
C LEU A 74 17.48 1.63 -3.60
N ALA A 75 17.94 0.40 -3.34
CA ALA A 75 19.34 0.11 -3.05
C ALA A 75 20.25 0.42 -4.25
N ASP A 76 19.80 0.08 -5.46
CA ASP A 76 20.47 0.35 -6.74
C ASP A 76 20.57 1.86 -7.03
N LEU A 77 19.51 2.62 -6.71
CA LEU A 77 19.53 4.10 -6.74
C LEU A 77 20.42 4.73 -5.64
N GLY A 78 21.11 3.92 -4.84
CA GLY A 78 22.03 4.38 -3.80
C GLY A 78 21.37 4.79 -2.49
N VAL A 79 20.09 4.48 -2.28
CA VAL A 79 19.42 4.76 -1.00
C VAL A 79 19.99 3.86 0.09
N ARG A 80 20.36 4.48 1.22
CA ARG A 80 20.82 3.79 2.44
C ARG A 80 20.03 4.19 3.68
N LYS A 81 19.53 5.43 3.72
CA LYS A 81 18.64 5.95 4.76
C LYS A 81 17.47 6.67 4.11
N MET A 82 16.25 6.44 4.58
CA MET A 82 15.07 7.13 4.04
C MET A 82 13.96 7.37 5.06
N ARG A 83 13.17 8.42 4.77
CA ARG A 83 11.86 8.65 5.41
C ARG A 83 10.80 7.96 4.56
N LEU A 84 10.17 6.91 5.05
CA LEU A 84 9.21 6.12 4.27
C LEU A 84 7.78 6.66 4.44
N LEU A 85 7.17 7.09 3.33
CA LEU A 85 5.74 7.44 3.28
C LEU A 85 4.90 6.14 3.33
N THR A 86 4.34 5.77 4.48
CA THR A 86 3.48 4.58 4.60
C THR A 86 2.54 4.59 5.81
N ASN A 87 1.32 4.09 5.59
CA ASN A 87 0.37 3.75 6.66
C ASN A 87 0.44 2.28 7.06
N ASN A 88 1.14 1.44 6.31
CA ASN A 88 1.30 0.03 6.60
C ASN A 88 2.71 -0.23 7.17
N PRO A 89 2.85 -0.56 8.46
CA PRO A 89 4.14 -0.83 9.08
C PRO A 89 4.80 -2.10 8.51
N LYS A 90 4.03 -3.07 7.97
CA LYS A 90 4.59 -4.26 7.33
C LYS A 90 5.48 -3.94 6.13
N LYS A 91 5.32 -2.76 5.50
CA LYS A 91 6.21 -2.32 4.40
C LYS A 91 7.62 -1.94 4.87
N ILE A 92 7.84 -1.77 6.16
CA ILE A 92 9.15 -1.45 6.75
C ILE A 92 9.96 -2.73 6.93
N VAL A 93 9.29 -3.84 7.23
CA VAL A 93 9.92 -5.13 7.53
C VAL A 93 10.63 -5.65 6.29
N GLY A 94 11.90 -6.03 6.45
CA GLY A 94 12.72 -6.61 5.40
C GLY A 94 13.56 -5.61 4.60
N LEU A 95 13.34 -4.30 4.73
CA LEU A 95 14.17 -3.28 4.06
C LEU A 95 15.62 -3.23 4.59
N GLU A 96 15.81 -3.52 5.88
CA GLU A 96 17.14 -3.60 6.50
C GLU A 96 18.00 -4.69 5.87
N GLY A 97 17.40 -5.79 5.41
CA GLY A 97 18.09 -6.87 4.68
C GLY A 97 18.67 -6.42 3.34
N TYR A 98 18.23 -5.29 2.80
CA TYR A 98 18.75 -4.67 1.59
C TYR A 98 19.70 -3.49 1.89
N GLY A 99 20.13 -3.33 3.14
CA GLY A 99 20.99 -2.22 3.57
C GLY A 99 20.28 -0.86 3.58
N ILE A 100 18.95 -0.85 3.73
CA ILE A 100 18.13 0.36 3.77
C ILE A 100 17.57 0.56 5.17
N GLU A 101 18.01 1.63 5.83
CA GLU A 101 17.52 2.07 7.13
C GLU A 101 16.32 3.02 6.97
N VAL A 102 15.19 2.68 7.58
CA VAL A 102 14.03 3.59 7.65
C VAL A 102 14.14 4.48 8.88
N VAL A 103 14.74 5.66 8.72
CA VAL A 103 14.97 6.62 9.82
C VAL A 103 13.68 7.26 10.35
N LYS A 104 12.60 7.25 9.56
CA LYS A 104 11.31 7.80 9.96
C LYS A 104 10.18 7.23 9.12
N ARG A 105 9.10 6.78 9.77
CA ARG A 105 7.80 6.57 9.11
C ARG A 105 7.05 7.89 9.02
N VAL A 106 6.60 8.25 7.82
CA VAL A 106 5.76 9.42 7.59
C VAL A 106 4.37 8.93 7.14
N PRO A 107 3.29 9.23 7.87
CA PRO A 107 1.93 8.86 7.45
C PRO A 107 1.56 9.52 6.12
N ILE A 108 0.75 8.83 5.33
CA ILE A 108 0.17 9.31 4.06
C ILE A 108 -1.33 8.99 4.02
N GLU A 109 -2.05 9.55 4.98
CA GLU A 109 -3.49 9.33 5.14
C GLU A 109 -4.28 10.18 4.16
N ILE A 110 -5.40 9.64 3.67
CA ILE A 110 -6.39 10.34 2.86
C ILE A 110 -7.69 10.22 3.62
N ASP A 111 -8.42 11.33 3.75
CA ASP A 111 -9.69 11.33 4.44
C ASP A 111 -10.68 10.40 3.73
N PRO A 112 -11.31 9.46 4.45
CA PRO A 112 -12.25 8.56 3.83
C PRO A 112 -13.51 9.30 3.38
N ASN A 113 -14.14 8.78 2.34
CA ASN A 113 -15.47 9.18 1.88
C ASN A 113 -16.45 8.00 2.04
N GLU A 114 -17.74 8.28 1.82
CA GLU A 114 -18.81 7.27 1.95
C GLU A 114 -18.55 6.01 1.12
N ASN A 115 -17.90 6.16 -0.05
CA ASN A 115 -17.62 5.07 -0.98
C ASN A 115 -16.37 4.24 -0.64
N ASN A 116 -15.56 4.63 0.36
CA ASN A 116 -14.34 3.91 0.72
C ASN A 116 -14.18 3.65 2.22
N ILE A 117 -15.06 4.20 3.08
CA ILE A 117 -14.97 4.06 4.54
C ILE A 117 -14.92 2.60 4.99
N HIS A 118 -15.72 1.72 4.39
CA HIS A 118 -15.74 0.30 4.71
C HIS A 118 -14.38 -0.36 4.39
N TYR A 119 -13.85 -0.09 3.20
CA TYR A 119 -12.53 -0.56 2.76
C TYR A 119 -11.40 -0.09 3.70
N MET A 120 -11.44 1.18 4.10
CA MET A 120 -10.44 1.76 5.01
C MET A 120 -10.54 1.15 6.42
N LYS A 121 -11.75 0.93 6.94
CA LYS A 121 -11.97 0.22 8.21
C LYS A 121 -11.41 -1.21 8.16
N THR A 122 -11.60 -1.94 7.06
CA THR A 122 -11.03 -3.29 6.89
C THR A 122 -9.51 -3.26 6.86
N LYS A 123 -8.88 -2.30 6.16
CA LYS A 123 -7.42 -2.09 6.19
C LYS A 123 -6.89 -1.90 7.61
N LYS A 124 -7.57 -1.08 8.42
CA LYS A 124 -7.20 -0.83 9.81
C LYS A 124 -7.34 -2.09 10.67
N LYS A 125 -8.54 -2.70 10.68
CA LYS A 125 -8.89 -3.81 11.56
C LYS A 125 -8.21 -5.14 11.20
N LYS A 126 -8.20 -5.49 9.91
CA LYS A 126 -7.76 -6.83 9.46
C LYS A 126 -6.38 -6.84 8.80
N MET A 127 -5.83 -5.68 8.42
CA MET A 127 -4.56 -5.61 7.67
C MET A 127 -3.43 -4.83 8.36
N GLY A 128 -3.67 -4.32 9.57
CA GLY A 128 -2.65 -3.67 10.38
C GLY A 128 -2.24 -2.28 9.89
N HIS A 129 -3.08 -1.60 9.10
CA HIS A 129 -2.83 -0.21 8.73
C HIS A 129 -3.04 0.74 9.91
N LEU A 130 -2.10 1.67 10.10
CA LEU A 130 -2.16 2.75 11.09
C LEU A 130 -2.92 3.93 10.47
N LEU A 131 -4.23 4.00 10.71
CA LEU A 131 -5.14 5.03 10.16
C LEU A 131 -5.97 5.68 11.28
N LYS A 132 -6.09 7.01 11.25
CA LYS A 132 -6.90 7.83 12.18
C LYS A 132 -8.34 8.01 11.69
N ILE A 133 -8.97 6.89 11.36
CA ILE A 133 -10.36 6.75 10.89
C ILE A 133 -11.26 6.05 11.89
#